data_AF-A0A2J8TVH3-F1
#
_entry.id   AF-A0A2J8TVH3-F1
#
_cell.length_a   1.000
_cell.length_b   1.000
_cell.length_c   1.000
_cell.angle_alpha   90.00
_cell.angle_beta   90.00
_cell.angle_gamma   90.00
#
_symmetry.space_group_name_H-M   'P 1'
#
loop_
_entity.id
_entity.type
_entity.pdbx_description
1 polymer ?
#
loop_
_entity_poly.entity_id
_entity_poly.type
_entity_poly.pdbx_seq_one_letter_code
_entity_poly.pdbx_strand_id
1 'polypeptide(L)'
;MCGRTSCHLPRDVLTRACAYQDRRGQQRLPEWRDPDKYCPSYNKSPQSNSPVLLSRLHFVKSGSIGAADSPENWGKVWDNWRLLTMAGIFDCWEPPEGGDVLYSYTIITVDSCKGLSDIHHRMPAILDGEEAVSKWLDFGKVSTQEALKLIHPTENITFHAVSSVVNNSRNNTPECLAPVDLV
;
A
#
# COMPACT_ATOMS: atom_id res chain seq x y z
N MET A 1 -11.31 1.72 -12.95
CA MET A 1 -9.96 1.14 -12.79
C MET A 1 -9.27 1.99 -11.75
N CYS A 2 -8.61 1.40 -10.74
CA CYS A 2 -7.92 2.14 -9.68
C CYS A 2 -6.55 2.66 -10.17
N GLY A 3 -6.56 3.75 -10.95
CA GLY A 3 -5.34 4.35 -11.51
C GLY A 3 -4.73 5.48 -10.66
N ARG A 4 -5.23 5.71 -9.44
CA ARG A 4 -4.74 6.75 -8.54
C ARG A 4 -4.88 6.31 -7.10
N THR A 5 -3.94 6.69 -6.24
CA THR A 5 -3.99 6.44 -4.80
C THR A 5 -3.54 7.67 -4.01
N SER A 6 -3.84 7.70 -2.71
CA SER A 6 -3.19 8.60 -1.76
C SER A 6 -2.24 7.79 -0.89
N CYS A 7 -1.03 8.31 -0.68
CA CYS A 7 -0.08 7.79 0.29
C CYS A 7 0.75 8.98 0.80
N HIS A 8 0.15 9.76 1.71
CA HIS A 8 0.67 11.06 2.14
C HIS A 8 1.21 11.08 3.58
N LEU A 9 1.07 9.99 4.34
CA LEU A 9 1.51 9.94 5.72
C LEU A 9 3.04 10.10 5.83
N PRO A 10 3.57 10.81 6.83
CA PRO A 10 4.99 10.82 7.12
C PRO A 10 5.51 9.39 7.34
N ARG A 11 6.77 9.13 6.95
CA ARG A 11 7.38 7.80 6.98
C ARG A 11 7.19 7.07 8.31
N ASP A 12 7.40 7.76 9.43
CA ASP A 12 7.34 7.13 10.75
C ASP A 12 5.89 6.82 11.17
N VAL A 13 4.93 7.66 10.77
CA VAL A 13 3.49 7.40 10.96
C VAL A 13 3.07 6.19 10.14
N LEU A 14 3.47 6.15 8.86
CA LEU A 14 3.22 5.02 7.97
C LEU A 14 3.81 3.72 8.54
N THR A 15 5.02 3.78 9.09
CA THR A 15 5.70 2.63 9.70
C THR A 15 4.93 2.09 10.90
N ARG A 16 4.46 2.98 11.79
CA ARG A 16 3.64 2.60 12.95
C ARG A 16 2.28 2.02 12.54
N ALA A 17 1.66 2.55 11.50
CA ALA A 17 0.42 2.02 10.94
C ALA A 17 0.58 0.63 10.31
N CYS A 18 1.82 0.20 10.04
CA CYS A 18 2.17 -1.14 9.57
C CYS A 18 2.72 -2.05 10.69
N ALA A 19 2.48 -1.73 11.96
CA ALA A 19 2.85 -2.62 13.06
C ALA A 19 2.16 -3.98 12.90
N TYR A 20 2.90 -5.07 13.06
CA TYR A 20 2.42 -6.43 12.83
C TYR A 20 2.97 -7.41 13.87
N GLN A 21 2.33 -8.57 13.98
CA GLN A 21 2.85 -9.68 14.77
C GLN A 21 3.57 -10.68 13.87
N ASP A 22 4.80 -11.04 14.22
CA ASP A 22 5.47 -12.15 13.55
C ASP A 22 4.86 -13.50 13.95
N ARG A 23 5.32 -14.59 13.33
CA ARG A 23 4.80 -15.94 13.60
C ARG A 23 5.02 -16.43 15.04
N ARG A 24 5.90 -15.79 15.80
CA ARG A 24 6.13 -16.08 17.23
C ARG A 24 5.22 -15.23 18.13
N GLY A 25 4.32 -14.44 17.55
CA GLY A 25 3.47 -13.48 18.25
C GLY A 25 4.22 -12.23 18.70
N GLN A 26 5.46 -12.00 18.23
CA GLN A 26 6.22 -10.83 18.63
C GLN A 26 5.79 -9.62 17.79
N GLN A 27 5.44 -8.53 18.48
CA GLN A 27 5.15 -7.25 17.84
C GLN A 27 6.41 -6.69 17.15
N ARG A 28 6.25 -6.23 15.91
CA ARG A 28 7.33 -5.70 15.07
C ARG A 28 6.84 -4.51 14.24
N LEU A 29 7.82 -3.74 13.77
CA LEU A 29 7.66 -2.76 12.70
C LEU A 29 8.40 -3.27 11.46
N PRO A 30 7.95 -2.96 10.24
CA PRO A 30 8.68 -3.29 9.03
C PRO A 30 10.00 -2.51 8.95
N GLU A 31 11.01 -3.13 8.35
CA GLU A 31 12.29 -2.49 8.02
C GLU A 31 12.18 -1.82 6.65
N TRP A 32 12.67 -0.60 6.53
CA TRP A 32 12.70 0.11 5.26
C TRP A 32 13.87 -0.33 4.38
N ARG A 33 13.61 -0.40 3.07
CA ARG A 33 14.62 -0.44 2.01
C ARG A 33 14.34 0.72 1.05
N ASP A 34 15.40 1.38 0.60
CA ASP A 34 15.35 2.62 -0.19
C ASP A 34 14.39 3.69 0.38
N PRO A 35 14.48 4.05 1.69
CA PRO A 35 13.56 5.01 2.29
C PRO A 35 13.57 6.38 1.61
N ASP A 36 14.69 6.76 0.98
CA ASP A 36 14.84 8.03 0.27
C ASP A 36 14.00 8.10 -1.02
N LYS A 37 13.55 6.94 -1.55
CA LYS A 37 12.63 6.88 -2.70
C LYS A 37 11.17 7.13 -2.30
N TYR A 38 10.86 7.17 -0.99
CA TYR A 38 9.51 7.46 -0.52
C TYR A 38 9.20 8.96 -0.61
N CYS A 39 8.26 9.31 -1.50
CA CYS A 39 7.77 10.66 -1.67
C CYS A 39 6.26 10.70 -1.36
N PRO A 40 5.86 11.17 -0.16
CA PRO A 40 4.46 11.26 0.25
C PRO A 40 3.66 12.17 -0.68
N SER A 41 2.46 11.75 -1.06
CA SER A 41 1.54 12.59 -1.84
C SER A 41 0.09 12.15 -1.68
N TYR A 42 -0.80 13.13 -1.70
CA TYR A 42 -2.25 12.94 -1.72
C TYR A 42 -2.76 12.35 -3.06
N ASN A 43 -1.90 12.35 -4.09
CA ASN A 43 -2.28 12.07 -5.47
C ASN A 43 -1.16 11.34 -6.23
N LYS A 44 -1.05 10.03 -6.01
CA LYS A 44 -0.06 9.14 -6.63
C LYS A 44 -0.59 8.55 -7.92
N SER A 45 0.13 8.74 -9.03
CA SER A 45 -0.19 8.16 -10.34
C SER A 45 0.69 6.94 -10.65
N PRO A 46 0.38 6.16 -11.71
CA PRO A 46 1.32 5.18 -12.24
C PRO A 46 2.68 5.83 -12.53
N GLN A 47 3.74 5.02 -12.51
CA GLN A 47 5.15 5.43 -12.60
C GLN A 47 5.70 6.17 -11.37
N SER A 48 4.86 6.57 -10.39
CA SER A 48 5.34 7.08 -9.10
C SER A 48 5.64 5.93 -8.13
N ASN A 49 6.59 6.15 -7.22
CA ASN A 49 6.93 5.17 -6.17
C ASN A 49 5.90 5.21 -5.04
N SER A 50 5.42 4.05 -4.61
CA SER A 50 4.62 3.86 -3.39
C SER A 50 5.25 2.79 -2.51
N PRO A 51 5.14 2.91 -1.17
CA PRO A 51 5.66 1.90 -0.26
C PRO A 51 4.85 0.61 -0.37
N VAL A 52 5.53 -0.53 -0.37
CA VAL A 52 4.94 -1.86 -0.43
C VAL A 52 5.52 -2.74 0.68
N LEU A 53 4.72 -3.65 1.20
CA LEU A 53 5.20 -4.70 2.10
C LEU A 53 5.61 -5.91 1.26
N LEU A 54 6.79 -6.46 1.57
CA LEU A 54 7.32 -7.68 0.96
C LEU A 54 7.91 -8.56 2.06
N SER A 55 7.90 -9.88 1.87
CA SER A 55 8.58 -10.77 2.81
C SER A 55 10.09 -10.53 2.81
N ARG A 56 10.68 -10.50 4.00
CA ARG A 56 12.14 -10.41 4.18
C ARG A 56 12.90 -11.51 3.43
N LEU A 57 12.26 -12.65 3.14
CA LEU A 57 12.86 -13.76 2.40
C LEU A 57 13.22 -13.40 0.96
N HIS A 58 12.68 -12.33 0.38
CA HIS A 58 13.11 -11.83 -0.94
C HIS A 58 14.52 -11.22 -0.92
N PHE A 59 15.04 -10.85 0.24
CA PHE A 59 16.28 -10.06 0.39
C PHE A 59 17.41 -10.83 1.08
N VAL A 60 17.40 -12.17 1.05
CA VAL A 60 18.46 -12.99 1.67
C VAL A 60 19.75 -12.97 0.82
N LYS A 61 20.42 -11.81 0.81
CA LYS A 61 21.88 -11.60 0.71
C LYS A 61 22.24 -10.29 1.43
N SER A 62 22.88 -10.45 2.60
CA SER A 62 23.75 -9.51 3.34
C SER A 62 23.36 -8.03 3.46
N GLY A 63 23.10 -7.60 4.70
CA GLY A 63 23.32 -6.21 5.14
C GLY A 63 22.23 -5.71 6.08
N SER A 64 22.51 -5.66 7.38
CA SER A 64 21.69 -5.01 8.40
C SER A 64 21.79 -3.49 8.25
N ILE A 65 20.66 -2.78 8.29
CA ILE A 65 20.63 -1.31 8.41
C ILE A 65 19.72 -0.95 9.59
N GLY A 66 20.20 -0.01 10.41
CA GLY A 66 19.69 0.29 11.74
C GLY A 66 18.31 0.97 11.78
N ALA A 67 17.69 0.86 12.96
CA ALA A 67 16.46 1.55 13.31
C ALA A 67 16.75 3.01 13.69
N ALA A 68 15.85 3.93 13.32
CA ALA A 68 15.87 5.32 13.76
C ALA A 68 14.61 5.65 14.58
N ASP A 69 14.82 6.44 15.63
CA ASP A 69 13.90 6.78 16.70
C ASP A 69 13.00 8.01 16.42
N SER A 70 11.77 7.87 16.93
CA SER A 70 10.85 8.82 17.58
C SER A 70 10.23 10.03 16.82
N PRO A 71 8.92 10.34 17.05
CA PRO A 71 8.14 11.28 16.24
C PRO A 71 7.75 12.59 16.96
N GLU A 72 7.69 13.69 16.22
CA GLU A 72 6.91 14.88 16.60
C GLU A 72 5.62 14.99 15.78
N ASN A 73 4.67 15.73 16.36
CA ASN A 73 3.24 15.48 16.38
C ASN A 73 2.46 16.33 15.35
N TRP A 74 1.61 15.72 14.51
CA TRP A 74 0.46 16.41 13.88
C TRP A 74 -0.63 15.46 13.36
N GLY A 75 -1.88 15.65 13.80
CA GLY A 75 -3.11 15.22 13.11
C GLY A 75 -3.84 14.01 13.70
N LYS A 76 -4.69 14.23 14.71
CA LYS A 76 -5.43 13.24 15.53
C LYS A 76 -6.28 12.19 14.78
N VAL A 77 -6.53 12.35 13.48
CA VAL A 77 -7.25 11.36 12.65
C VAL A 77 -6.28 10.43 11.92
N TRP A 78 -5.13 10.95 11.51
CA TRP A 78 -4.12 10.22 10.74
C TRP A 78 -3.23 9.33 11.60
N ASP A 79 -3.12 9.64 12.90
CA ASP A 79 -2.34 8.85 13.86
C ASP A 79 -2.85 7.40 14.01
N ASN A 80 -4.15 7.17 13.79
CA ASN A 80 -4.78 5.86 13.91
C ASN A 80 -5.45 5.42 12.59
N TRP A 81 -4.99 5.97 11.46
CA TRP A 81 -5.56 5.64 10.16
C TRP A 81 -5.25 4.19 9.77
N ARG A 82 -6.27 3.41 9.44
CA ARG A 82 -6.10 2.06 8.91
C ARG A 82 -5.76 2.15 7.42
N LEU A 83 -4.53 1.78 7.06
CA LEU A 83 -4.09 1.74 5.67
C LEU A 83 -4.90 0.73 4.86
N LEU A 84 -5.17 1.07 3.60
CA LEU A 84 -5.76 0.14 2.65
C LEU A 84 -4.68 -0.81 2.11
N THR A 85 -4.81 -2.10 2.39
CA THR A 85 -3.89 -3.16 1.98
C THR A 85 -4.39 -3.82 0.70
N MET A 86 -3.66 -3.63 -0.40
CA MET A 86 -4.01 -4.19 -1.71
C MET A 86 -3.01 -5.27 -2.13
N ALA A 87 -3.52 -6.39 -2.64
CA ALA A 87 -2.69 -7.46 -3.19
C ALA A 87 -2.03 -6.99 -4.49
N GLY A 88 -0.71 -7.13 -4.56
CA GLY A 88 0.08 -6.80 -5.73
C GLY A 88 1.11 -7.87 -6.05
N ILE A 89 1.58 -7.84 -7.28
CA ILE A 89 2.71 -8.64 -7.78
C ILE A 89 3.82 -7.67 -8.14
N PHE A 90 5.07 -8.03 -7.85
CA PHE A 90 6.23 -7.22 -8.19
C PHE A 90 7.22 -8.02 -9.03
N ASP A 91 8.08 -7.30 -9.74
CA ASP A 91 9.21 -7.86 -10.49
C ASP A 91 10.45 -6.97 -10.37
N CYS A 92 11.60 -7.57 -10.61
CA CYS A 92 12.92 -6.94 -10.54
C CYS A 92 13.52 -6.85 -11.95
N TRP A 93 13.96 -5.66 -12.34
CA TRP A 93 14.58 -5.43 -13.64
C TRP A 93 15.95 -4.79 -13.51
N GLU A 94 16.97 -5.40 -14.12
CA GLU A 94 18.33 -4.88 -14.21
C GLU A 94 18.49 -4.07 -15.50
N PRO A 95 18.85 -2.77 -15.43
CA PRO A 95 19.09 -1.98 -16.62
C PRO A 95 20.26 -2.53 -17.46
N PRO A 96 20.09 -2.74 -18.78
CA PRO A 96 21.17 -3.25 -19.65
C PRO A 96 22.42 -2.36 -19.69
N GLU A 97 22.24 -1.05 -19.50
CA GLU A 97 23.33 -0.05 -19.49
C GLU A 97 24.05 0.04 -18.13
N GLY A 98 23.64 -0.77 -17.14
CA GLY A 98 24.09 -0.68 -15.77
C GLY A 98 23.26 0.31 -14.94
N GLY A 99 23.23 0.09 -13.61
CA GLY A 99 22.47 0.90 -12.67
C GLY A 99 21.85 0.05 -11.56
N ASP A 100 21.04 0.70 -10.71
CA ASP A 100 20.31 0.03 -9.64
C ASP A 100 19.19 -0.86 -10.20
N VAL A 101 18.95 -2.00 -9.55
CA VAL A 101 17.80 -2.88 -9.85
C VAL A 101 16.50 -2.10 -9.63
N LEU A 102 15.64 -2.07 -10.66
CA LEU A 102 14.30 -1.51 -10.57
C LEU A 102 13.32 -2.54 -10.02
N TYR A 103 12.72 -2.24 -8.87
CA TYR A 103 11.58 -2.97 -8.34
C TYR A 103 10.30 -2.26 -8.80
N SER A 104 9.45 -2.98 -9.53
CA SER A 104 8.17 -2.45 -10.02
C SER A 104 7.03 -3.37 -9.62
N TYR A 105 5.81 -2.85 -9.50
CA TYR A 105 4.66 -3.65 -9.08
C TYR A 105 3.40 -3.33 -9.88
N THR A 106 2.45 -4.26 -9.83
CA THR A 106 1.09 -4.11 -10.32
C THR A 106 0.07 -4.47 -9.23
N ILE A 107 -1.10 -3.84 -9.25
CA ILE A 107 -2.20 -4.11 -8.33
C ILE A 107 -3.17 -5.09 -8.98
N ILE A 108 -3.48 -6.18 -8.28
CA ILE A 108 -4.47 -7.15 -8.75
C ILE A 108 -5.87 -6.52 -8.65
N THR A 109 -6.70 -6.72 -9.67
CA THR A 109 -8.09 -6.24 -9.68
C THR A 109 -9.07 -7.40 -9.70
N VAL A 110 -10.23 -7.18 -9.08
CA VAL A 110 -11.38 -8.09 -9.02
C VAL A 110 -12.65 -7.32 -9.40
N ASP A 111 -13.77 -8.02 -9.54
CA ASP A 111 -15.07 -7.36 -9.75
C ASP A 111 -15.44 -6.54 -8.51
N SER A 112 -16.16 -5.44 -8.73
CA SER A 112 -16.59 -4.59 -7.61
C SER A 112 -17.63 -5.29 -6.73
N CYS A 113 -17.56 -5.05 -5.43
CA CYS A 113 -18.65 -5.37 -4.52
C CYS A 113 -19.92 -4.55 -4.80
N LYS A 114 -21.05 -4.93 -4.20
CA LYS A 114 -22.33 -4.24 -4.43
C LYS A 114 -22.27 -2.77 -4.04
N GLY A 115 -21.53 -2.43 -2.99
CA GLY A 115 -21.37 -1.04 -2.55
C GLY A 115 -20.66 -0.14 -3.57
N LEU A 116 -19.82 -0.70 -4.45
CA LEU A 116 -19.02 0.06 -5.41
C LEU A 116 -19.49 -0.08 -6.86
N SER A 117 -20.47 -0.95 -7.15
CA SER A 117 -20.86 -1.27 -8.53
C SER A 117 -21.37 -0.08 -9.31
N ASP A 118 -22.02 0.88 -8.63
CA ASP A 118 -22.54 2.11 -9.24
C ASP A 118 -21.42 3.12 -9.57
N ILE A 119 -20.26 3.00 -8.91
CA ILE A 119 -19.08 3.83 -9.15
C ILE A 119 -18.21 3.24 -10.25
N HIS A 120 -17.89 1.94 -10.16
CA HIS A 120 -17.06 1.25 -11.14
C HIS A 120 -17.18 -0.27 -11.02
N HIS A 121 -17.27 -0.98 -12.15
CA HIS A 121 -17.38 -2.44 -12.23
C HIS A 121 -16.16 -3.26 -11.74
N ARG A 122 -15.11 -2.60 -11.21
CA ARG A 122 -13.82 -3.23 -10.80
C ARG A 122 -13.28 -2.52 -9.58
N MET A 123 -12.66 -3.27 -8.70
CA MET A 123 -11.98 -2.76 -7.50
C MET A 123 -10.61 -3.48 -7.33
N PRO A 124 -9.67 -2.91 -6.56
CA PRO A 124 -8.46 -3.65 -6.20
C PRO A 124 -8.81 -4.87 -5.35
N ALA A 125 -8.00 -5.92 -5.43
CA ALA A 125 -8.05 -7.04 -4.51
C ALA A 125 -7.53 -6.59 -3.14
N ILE A 126 -8.44 -6.36 -2.20
CA ILE A 126 -8.11 -5.87 -0.85
C ILE A 126 -7.85 -7.05 0.07
N LEU A 127 -6.73 -7.03 0.77
CA LEU A 127 -6.36 -8.02 1.80
C LEU A 127 -6.82 -7.50 3.16
N ASP A 128 -8.06 -7.81 3.54
CA ASP A 128 -8.65 -7.30 4.78
C ASP A 128 -8.14 -8.06 6.02
N GLY A 129 -7.24 -7.42 6.76
CA GLY A 129 -6.74 -7.90 8.05
C GLY A 129 -5.41 -8.62 8.01
N GLU A 130 -4.79 -8.75 9.18
CA GLU A 130 -3.41 -9.25 9.35
C GLU A 130 -3.23 -10.67 8.83
N GLU A 131 -4.23 -11.54 8.93
CA GLU A 131 -4.14 -12.93 8.46
C GLU A 131 -4.02 -12.99 6.93
N ALA A 132 -4.86 -12.24 6.20
CA ALA A 132 -4.82 -12.18 4.74
C ALA A 132 -3.51 -11.58 4.25
N VAL A 133 -3.07 -10.47 4.87
CA VAL A 133 -1.78 -9.84 4.58
C VAL A 133 -0.62 -10.80 4.84
N SER A 134 -0.60 -11.47 5.99
CA SER A 134 0.45 -12.42 6.36
C SER A 134 0.52 -13.59 5.38
N LYS A 135 -0.62 -14.20 5.03
CA LYS A 135 -0.66 -15.31 4.07
C LYS A 135 -0.20 -14.88 2.67
N TRP A 136 -0.56 -13.68 2.23
CA TRP A 136 -0.14 -13.15 0.92
C TRP A 136 1.38 -12.91 0.85
N LEU A 137 1.97 -12.36 1.93
CA LEU A 137 3.40 -12.07 1.98
C LEU A 137 4.26 -13.34 2.15
N ASP A 138 3.71 -14.39 2.76
CA ASP A 138 4.46 -15.57 3.16
C ASP A 138 4.63 -16.64 2.06
N PHE A 139 5.28 -16.27 0.96
CA PHE A 139 5.55 -17.18 -0.17
C PHE A 139 6.38 -18.42 0.21
N GLY A 140 7.10 -18.37 1.32
CA GLY A 140 7.89 -19.50 1.82
C GLY A 140 7.07 -20.61 2.48
N LYS A 141 5.80 -20.33 2.83
CA LYS A 141 4.88 -21.29 3.47
C LYS A 141 3.52 -21.39 2.78
N VAL A 142 3.08 -20.35 2.11
CA VAL A 142 1.81 -20.29 1.38
C VAL A 142 2.10 -20.46 -0.10
N SER A 143 1.55 -21.50 -0.71
CA SER A 143 1.68 -21.74 -2.14
C SER A 143 0.87 -20.70 -2.93
N THR A 144 1.23 -20.49 -4.19
CA THR A 144 0.46 -19.60 -5.09
C THR A 144 -1.02 -19.97 -5.15
N GLN A 145 -1.34 -21.28 -5.17
CA GLN A 145 -2.73 -21.74 -5.21
C GLN A 145 -3.52 -21.33 -3.95
N GLU A 146 -2.91 -21.39 -2.77
CA GLU A 146 -3.53 -20.94 -1.53
C GLU A 146 -3.61 -19.40 -1.47
N ALA A 147 -2.58 -18.69 -1.92
CA ALA A 147 -2.56 -17.23 -1.96
C ALA A 147 -3.66 -16.67 -2.88
N LEU A 148 -3.92 -17.30 -4.03
CA LEU A 148 -4.96 -16.89 -4.96
C LEU A 148 -6.38 -17.00 -4.36
N LYS A 149 -6.60 -17.83 -3.34
CA LYS A 149 -7.89 -17.90 -2.64
C LYS A 149 -8.22 -16.64 -1.85
N LEU A 150 -7.21 -15.80 -1.57
CA LEU A 150 -7.38 -14.50 -0.91
C LEU A 150 -7.84 -13.40 -1.88
N ILE A 151 -7.83 -13.68 -3.19
CA ILE A 151 -8.13 -12.70 -4.23
C ILE A 151 -9.61 -12.78 -4.60
N HIS A 152 -10.41 -11.96 -3.94
CA HIS A 152 -11.85 -11.84 -4.18
C HIS A 152 -12.35 -10.43 -3.83
N PRO A 153 -13.56 -10.04 -4.27
CA PRO A 153 -14.19 -8.79 -3.83
C PRO A 153 -14.38 -8.78 -2.30
N THR A 154 -14.36 -7.58 -1.71
CA THR A 154 -14.71 -7.37 -0.29
C THR A 154 -15.81 -6.34 -0.16
N GLU A 155 -16.70 -6.55 0.80
CA GLU A 155 -17.77 -5.60 1.14
C GLU A 155 -17.32 -4.59 2.22
N ASN A 156 -16.17 -4.82 2.88
CA ASN A 156 -15.65 -3.94 3.94
C ASN A 156 -14.92 -2.72 3.35
N ILE A 157 -15.69 -1.85 2.69
CA ILE A 157 -15.19 -0.64 2.05
C ILE A 157 -16.23 0.48 2.17
N THR A 158 -15.74 1.71 2.34
CA THR A 158 -16.57 2.92 2.33
C THR A 158 -15.90 3.99 1.48
N PHE A 159 -16.68 4.98 1.04
CA PHE A 159 -16.23 6.03 0.13
C PHE A 159 -17.06 7.29 0.33
N HIS A 160 -16.53 8.41 -0.16
CA HIS A 160 -17.21 9.71 -0.24
C HIS A 160 -16.82 10.42 -1.54
N ALA A 161 -17.68 11.32 -2.01
CA ALA A 161 -17.39 12.14 -3.18
C ALA A 161 -16.29 13.18 -2.86
N VAL A 162 -15.44 13.48 -3.84
CA VAL A 162 -14.36 14.47 -3.73
C VAL A 162 -14.40 15.46 -4.88
N SER A 163 -13.70 16.58 -4.73
CA SER A 163 -13.64 17.62 -5.76
C SER A 163 -12.84 17.20 -6.99
N SER A 164 -13.02 17.91 -8.10
CA SER A 164 -12.25 17.74 -9.33
C SER A 164 -10.79 18.18 -9.21
N VAL A 165 -10.36 18.77 -8.09
CA VAL A 165 -8.94 19.09 -7.80
C VAL A 165 -8.08 17.86 -7.99
N VAL A 166 -8.56 16.69 -7.59
CA VAL A 166 -7.82 15.44 -7.76
C VAL A 166 -7.54 15.15 -9.23
N ASN A 167 -8.36 15.56 -10.21
CA ASN A 167 -8.20 15.16 -11.63
C ASN A 167 -6.83 15.49 -12.23
N ASN A 168 -6.21 16.60 -11.81
CA ASN A 168 -4.85 16.93 -12.21
C ASN A 168 -3.85 16.24 -11.28
N SER A 169 -3.06 15.30 -11.81
CA SER A 169 -2.07 14.53 -11.03
C SER A 169 -0.98 15.38 -10.39
N ARG A 170 -0.78 16.62 -10.86
CA ARG A 170 0.17 17.57 -10.26
C ARG A 170 -0.33 18.18 -8.95
N ASN A 171 -1.63 18.10 -8.68
CA ASN A 171 -2.20 18.61 -7.43
C ASN A 171 -1.92 17.63 -6.30
N ASN A 172 -1.00 18.01 -5.42
CA ASN A 172 -0.65 17.26 -4.21
C ASN A 172 -1.08 18.05 -2.96
N THR A 173 -2.38 18.05 -2.69
CA THR A 173 -2.96 18.83 -1.59
C THR A 173 -4.06 18.02 -0.86
N PRO A 174 -4.38 18.35 0.40
CA PRO A 174 -5.43 17.66 1.17
C PRO A 174 -6.81 17.70 0.50
N GLU A 175 -7.10 18.74 -0.29
CA GLU A 175 -8.36 18.94 -1.01
C GLU A 175 -8.63 17.83 -2.05
N CYS A 176 -7.59 17.09 -2.47
CA CYS A 176 -7.74 15.91 -3.33
C CYS A 176 -8.62 14.81 -2.70
N LEU A 177 -8.72 14.77 -1.37
CA LEU A 177 -9.46 13.74 -0.62
C LEU A 177 -10.57 14.33 0.25
N ALA A 178 -10.68 15.66 0.30
CA ALA A 178 -11.68 16.34 1.11
C ALA A 178 -13.09 15.99 0.58
N PRO A 179 -14.02 15.59 1.47
CA PRO A 179 -15.38 15.29 1.08
C PRO A 179 -16.10 16.52 0.54
N VAL A 180 -16.93 16.31 -0.47
CA VAL A 180 -17.83 17.33 -1.03
C VAL A 180 -19.26 16.80 -1.04
N ASP A 181 -20.23 17.70 -0.91
CA ASP A 181 -21.63 17.37 -1.10
C ASP A 181 -21.93 17.23 -2.60
N LEU A 182 -22.74 16.23 -2.94
CA LEU A 182 -23.27 16.08 -4.30
C LEU A 182 -24.45 17.04 -4.46
N VAL A 183 -24.28 18.05 -5.31
CA VAL A 183 -25.34 18.99 -5.73
C VAL A 183 -26.15 18.38 -6.86
#